data_AF-A0A2J4RFK5-F1
#
_entry.id   AF-A0A2J4RFK5-F1
#
_cell.length_a   1.000
_cell.length_b   1.000
_cell.length_c   1.000
_cell.angle_alpha   90.00
_cell.angle_beta   90.00
_cell.angle_gamma   90.00
#
_symmetry.space_group_name_H-M   'P 1'
#
loop_
_entity.id
_entity.type
_entity.pdbx_description
1 polymer ?
#
loop_
_entity_poly.entity_id
_entity_poly.type
_entity_poly.pdbx_seq_one_letter_code
_entity_poly.pdbx_strand_id
1 'polypeptide(L)' 'PQPLIERGWVIAQPIIYEDFLPVSAAGIFQSNLGNEIQTRSHGNASRQAFEEALGCPVYDEFALYQQAEERSKRRCGLL' A
#
# COMPACT_ATOMS: atom_id res chain seq x y z
N PRO A 1 -21.74 1.99 4.13
CA PRO A 1 -22.33 1.15 3.06
C PRO A 1 -22.79 -0.26 3.49
N GLN A 2 -22.55 -0.69 4.74
CA GLN A 2 -22.86 -2.04 5.20
C GLN A 2 -24.31 -2.51 4.91
N PRO A 3 -25.37 -1.73 5.17
CA PRO A 3 -26.74 -2.16 4.84
C PRO A 3 -27.01 -2.37 3.35
N LEU A 4 -26.28 -1.65 2.47
CA LEU A 4 -26.40 -1.79 1.01
C LEU A 4 -25.72 -3.08 0.52
N ILE A 5 -24.67 -3.50 1.22
CA ILE A 5 -23.97 -4.77 0.98
C ILE A 5 -24.85 -5.94 1.43
N GLU A 6 -25.42 -5.86 2.63
CA GLU A 6 -26.33 -6.89 3.17
C GLU A 6 -27.58 -7.09 2.30
N ARG A 7 -28.04 -6.03 1.63
CA ARG A 7 -29.15 -6.08 0.66
C ARG A 7 -28.75 -6.55 -0.75
N GLY A 8 -27.46 -6.73 -1.01
CA GLY A 8 -26.93 -7.12 -2.33
C GLY A 8 -26.95 -6.01 -3.38
N TRP A 9 -27.15 -4.74 -2.98
CA TRP A 9 -27.15 -3.59 -3.91
C TRP A 9 -25.74 -3.07 -4.19
N VAL A 10 -24.80 -3.35 -3.29
CA VAL A 10 -23.38 -3.05 -3.44
C VAL A 10 -22.59 -4.33 -3.17
N ILE A 11 -21.58 -4.61 -3.99
CA ILE A 11 -20.65 -5.72 -3.76
C ILE A 11 -19.27 -5.11 -3.52
N ALA A 12 -18.69 -5.39 -2.37
CA ALA A 12 -17.32 -5.02 -2.07
C ALA A 12 -16.37 -6.09 -2.63
N GLN A 13 -15.42 -5.68 -3.47
CA GLN A 13 -14.36 -6.52 -4.00
C GLN A 13 -13.02 -6.05 -3.45
N PRO A 14 -12.09 -6.95 -3.10
CA PRO A 14 -10.76 -6.56 -2.68
C PRO A 14 -10.02 -5.87 -3.82
N ILE A 15 -9.23 -4.84 -3.48
CA ILE A 15 -8.29 -4.23 -4.43
C ILE A 15 -7.07 -5.13 -4.53
N ILE A 16 -6.61 -5.40 -5.75
CA ILE A 16 -5.41 -6.20 -6.01
C ILE A 16 -4.19 -5.43 -5.46
N TYR A 17 -3.32 -6.14 -4.75
CA TYR A 17 -2.04 -5.61 -4.29
C TYR A 17 -1.05 -5.65 -5.46
N GLU A 18 -0.61 -4.48 -5.91
CA GLU A 18 0.22 -4.27 -7.09
C GLU A 18 1.69 -3.95 -6.73
N ASP A 19 2.03 -4.00 -5.45
CA ASP A 19 3.39 -3.73 -4.96
C ASP A 19 4.13 -5.03 -4.59
N PHE A 20 5.31 -4.86 -4.01
CA PHE A 20 6.14 -5.96 -3.52
C PHE A 20 6.08 -6.01 -2.00
N LEU A 21 6.12 -7.22 -1.45
CA LEU A 21 6.33 -7.39 -0.02
C LEU A 21 7.56 -6.58 0.43
N PRO A 22 7.48 -5.89 1.58
CA PRO A 22 8.61 -5.11 2.08
C PRO A 22 9.84 -6.00 2.20
N VAL A 23 11.02 -5.43 1.95
CA VAL A 23 12.26 -6.17 1.72
C VAL A 23 12.51 -7.25 2.78
N SER A 24 12.66 -8.47 2.28
CA SER A 24 13.61 -9.44 2.80
C SER A 24 14.35 -10.05 1.63
N ALA A 25 15.66 -9.89 1.55
CA ALA A 25 16.40 -10.46 0.43
C ALA A 25 17.82 -10.86 0.80
N ALA A 26 18.10 -12.14 0.55
CA ALA A 26 19.42 -12.74 0.37
C ALA A 26 20.39 -12.74 1.56
N GLY A 27 20.04 -13.38 2.69
CA GLY A 27 21.04 -13.75 3.73
C GLY A 27 21.84 -12.61 4.38
N ILE A 28 21.59 -11.36 3.99
CA ILE A 28 22.10 -10.09 4.54
C ILE A 28 20.92 -9.31 5.16
N PHE A 29 19.68 -9.56 4.70
CA PHE A 29 18.46 -9.00 5.26
C PHE A 29 17.42 -10.11 5.48
N GLN A 30 17.05 -10.33 6.76
CA GLN A 30 16.18 -11.40 7.25
C GLN A 30 14.77 -11.38 6.63
N SER A 31 14.25 -12.58 6.38
CA SER A 31 12.88 -12.89 5.92
C SER A 31 11.81 -12.52 6.94
N ASN A 32 10.78 -11.78 6.50
CA ASN A 32 9.60 -11.36 7.28
C ASN A 32 8.72 -12.53 7.80
N LEU A 33 9.13 -13.79 7.60
CA LEU A 33 8.50 -14.99 8.17
C LEU A 33 9.23 -15.54 9.41
N GLY A 34 10.22 -14.82 9.94
CA GLY A 34 10.91 -15.11 11.20
C GLY A 34 10.62 -14.03 12.25
N ASN A 35 10.38 -14.46 13.48
CA ASN A 35 9.74 -13.73 14.58
C ASN A 35 10.50 -12.51 15.18
N GLU A 36 11.29 -11.76 14.42
CA GLU A 36 11.98 -10.56 14.95
C GLU A 36 12.02 -9.40 13.94
N ILE A 37 11.19 -8.39 14.19
CA ILE A 37 11.19 -7.12 13.45
C ILE A 37 12.22 -6.20 14.12
N GLN A 38 13.43 -6.09 13.56
CA GLN A 38 14.32 -4.98 13.91
C GLN A 38 13.99 -3.75 13.07
N THR A 39 13.37 -2.76 13.73
CA THR A 39 13.07 -1.43 13.17
C THR A 39 14.36 -0.68 12.88
N ARG A 40 14.92 -0.81 11.68
CA ARG A 40 16.03 0.05 11.24
C ARG A 40 15.50 1.43 10.85
N SER A 41 15.57 2.34 11.82
CA SER A 41 15.27 3.78 11.74
C SER A 41 16.25 4.57 10.85
N HIS A 42 16.51 4.12 9.61
CA HIS A 42 17.40 4.80 8.64
C HIS A 42 16.73 5.11 7.28
N GLY A 43 15.43 4.84 7.13
CA GLY A 43 14.74 4.90 5.82
C GLY A 43 14.65 6.29 5.16
N ASN A 44 14.68 7.38 5.92
CA ASN A 44 14.47 8.72 5.36
C ASN A 44 15.67 9.23 4.55
N ALA A 45 16.91 8.98 5.00
CA ALA A 45 18.11 9.42 4.28
C ALA A 45 18.32 8.64 2.97
N SER A 46 17.99 7.34 2.97
CA SER A 46 18.06 6.50 1.77
C SER A 46 16.99 6.84 0.74
N ARG A 47 15.78 7.25 1.18
CA ARG A 47 14.69 7.61 0.28
C ARG A 47 14.98 8.91 -0.47
N GLN A 48 15.47 9.94 0.22
CA GLN A 48 15.79 11.21 -0.43
C GLN A 48 16.86 11.02 -1.51
N ALA A 49 17.96 10.31 -1.20
CA ALA A 49 19.00 10.04 -2.20
C ALA A 49 18.48 9.19 -3.37
N PHE A 50 17.55 8.26 -3.12
CA PHE A 50 16.90 7.48 -4.17
C PHE A 50 16.02 8.35 -5.07
N GLU A 51 15.19 9.22 -4.51
CA GLU A 51 14.33 10.14 -5.27
C GLU A 51 15.13 11.17 -6.06
N GLU A 52 16.24 11.67 -5.50
CA GLU A 52 17.19 12.54 -6.19
C GLU A 52 17.81 11.84 -7.41
N ALA A 53 18.22 10.57 -7.27
CA ALA A 53 18.76 9.78 -8.38
C ALA A 53 17.70 9.38 -9.41
N LEU A 54 16.47 9.12 -8.98
CA LEU A 54 15.32 8.82 -9.83
C LEU A 54 14.84 10.07 -10.61
N GLY A 55 15.10 11.27 -10.06
CA GLY A 55 14.68 12.55 -10.62
C GLY A 55 13.23 12.94 -10.29
N CYS A 56 12.55 12.18 -9.43
CA CYS A 56 11.18 12.45 -8.99
C CYS A 56 10.88 11.74 -7.66
N PRO A 57 9.87 12.21 -6.90
CA PRO A 57 9.42 11.52 -5.70
C PRO A 57 8.75 10.19 -6.02
N VAL A 58 8.91 9.20 -5.15
CA VAL A 58 8.16 7.95 -5.22
C VAL A 58 6.75 8.19 -4.68
N TYR A 59 5.74 7.64 -5.35
CA TYR A 59 4.36 7.71 -4.86
C TYR A 59 4.17 6.96 -3.54
N ASP A 60 3.23 7.44 -2.73
CA ASP A 60 2.70 6.71 -1.59
C ASP A 60 1.65 5.70 -2.07
N GLU A 61 1.97 4.42 -1.96
CA GLU A 61 1.11 3.32 -2.39
C GLU A 61 -0.24 3.33 -1.65
N PHE A 62 -0.27 3.68 -0.36
CA PHE A 62 -1.51 3.73 0.42
C PHE A 62 -2.42 4.84 -0.08
N ALA A 63 -1.85 6.00 -0.45
CA ALA A 63 -2.61 7.09 -1.05
C ALA A 63 -3.25 6.66 -2.38
N LEU A 64 -2.55 5.87 -3.20
CA LEU A 64 -3.09 5.34 -4.46
C LEU A 64 -4.24 4.34 -4.22
N TYR A 65 -4.09 3.43 -3.28
CA TYR A 65 -5.16 2.48 -2.91
C TYR A 65 -6.39 3.19 -2.33
N GLN A 66 -6.19 4.20 -1.47
CA GLN A 66 -7.28 5.01 -0.94
C GLN A 66 -8.02 5.74 -2.06
N GLN A 67 -7.30 6.35 -3.01
CA GLN A 67 -7.92 7.01 -4.16
C GLN A 67 -8.73 6.03 -5.03
N ALA A 68 -8.26 4.79 -5.17
CA ALA A 68 -8.99 3.75 -5.90
C ALA A 68 -10.30 3.37 -5.17
N GLU A 69 -10.25 3.22 -3.85
CA GLU A 69 -11.43 2.96 -3.01
C GLU A 69 -12.44 4.12 -3.07
N GLU A 70 -11.99 5.36 -2.89
CA GLU A 70 -12.85 6.54 -2.96
C GLU A 70 -13.49 6.71 -4.34
N ARG A 71 -12.73 6.44 -5.41
CA ARG A 71 -13.25 6.49 -6.78
C ARG A 71 -14.36 5.45 -6.99
N SER A 72 -14.23 4.25 -6.45
CA SER A 72 -15.27 3.22 -6.55
C SER A 72 -16.51 3.61 -5.73
N LYS A 73 -16.34 4.12 -4.51
CA LYS A 73 -17.43 4.65 -3.67
C LYS A 73 -18.20 5.78 -4.35
N ARG A 74 -17.51 6.75 -4.97
CA ARG A 74 -18.14 7.84 -5.73
C ARG A 74 -19.00 7.33 -6.88
N ARG A 75 -18.52 6.34 -7.64
CA ARG A 75 -19.32 5.71 -8.72
C ARG A 75 -20.57 5.00 -8.19
N CYS A 76 -20.53 4.53 -6.95
CA CYS A 76 -21.69 3.96 -6.26
C CYS A 76 -22.57 5.00 -5.55
N GLY A 77 -22.27 6.29 -5.65
CA GLY A 77 -23.04 7.36 -4.99
C GLY A 77 -22.90 7.38 -3.46
N LEU A 78 -21.78 6.89 -2.92
CA LEU A 78 -21.54 6.76 -1.47
C LEU A 78 -20.71 7.91 -0.88
N LEU A 79 -20.26 8.85 -1.72
CA LEU A 79 -19.43 10.02 -1.40
C LEU A 79 -19.91 11.22 -2.20
#